data_AF-A0A950GD04-F1
#
_entry.id   AF-A0A950GD04-F1
#
_cell.length_a   1.000
_cell.length_b   1.000
_cell.length_c   1.000
_cell.angle_alpha   90.00
_cell.angle_beta   90.00
_cell.angle_gamma   90.00
#
_symmetry.space_group_name_H-M   'P 1'
#
loop_
_entity.id
_entity.type
_entity.pdbx_description
1 polymer ?
#
loop_
_entity_poly.entity_id
_entity_poly.type
_entity_poly.pdbx_seq_one_letter_code
_entity_poly.pdbx_strand_id
1 'polypeptide(L)'
;MSAQVVEDEDYQLRYEIAAGIDVAKESAVVCVRMPPAAGKKHRTSHLQTVPATVPAIGELAAELTAAGVQMVSMEATSDYWRVWFAVLEEAGLAVQLVNSSQARNLPGRPKTDKEDARWIARLTEMGMLRSSFVPPPEIRALRVYTRHIFDLTADRTRYWQRLEKLLLRHEALLLPDGGERPSISLPS
;
A
#
# COMPACT_ATOMS: atom_id res chain seq x y z
N MET A 1 40.74 25.85 17.28
CA MET A 1 39.47 25.66 18.00
C MET A 1 39.47 24.23 18.52
N SER A 2 39.50 24.03 19.84
CA SER A 2 39.45 22.71 20.46
C SER A 2 38.02 22.17 20.41
N ALA A 3 37.83 20.91 19.99
CA ALA A 3 36.52 20.27 19.98
C ALA A 3 35.96 20.22 21.42
N GLN A 4 34.69 20.61 21.58
CA GLN A 4 33.96 20.53 22.83
C GLN A 4 33.11 19.26 22.83
N VAL A 5 33.20 18.47 23.90
CA VAL A 5 32.31 17.34 24.11
C VAL A 5 31.01 17.89 24.68
N VAL A 6 29.91 17.59 24.00
CA VAL A 6 28.54 17.89 24.44
C VAL A 6 27.87 16.56 24.71
N GLU A 7 27.22 16.42 25.88
CA GLU A 7 26.40 15.25 26.18
C GLU A 7 25.13 15.31 25.32
N ASP A 8 24.92 14.27 24.52
CA ASP A 8 23.69 14.10 23.74
C ASP A 8 22.56 13.58 24.63
N GLU A 9 21.32 13.84 24.25
CA GLU A 9 20.13 13.30 24.93
C GLU A 9 20.09 11.75 24.86
N ASP A 10 19.49 11.13 25.88
CA ASP A 10 19.26 9.69 25.89
C ASP A 10 18.48 9.26 24.63
N TYR A 11 18.85 8.11 24.05
CA TYR A 11 18.20 7.58 22.85
C TYR A 11 16.70 7.39 23.07
N GLN A 12 15.89 8.31 22.54
CA GLN A 12 14.45 8.30 22.70
C GLN A 12 13.79 7.70 21.44
N LEU A 13 12.98 6.66 21.64
CA LEU A 13 12.12 6.16 20.58
C LEU A 13 11.07 7.21 20.23
N ARG A 14 10.73 7.30 18.94
CA ARG A 14 9.67 8.20 18.47
C ARG A 14 8.28 7.70 18.86
N TYR A 15 8.10 6.38 18.83
CA TYR A 15 6.86 5.72 19.25
C TYR A 15 7.18 4.57 20.20
N GLU A 16 6.53 4.57 21.36
CA GLU A 16 6.62 3.53 22.36
C GLU A 16 5.85 2.26 21.96
N ILE A 17 4.74 2.40 21.22
CA ILE A 17 4.00 1.27 20.63
C ILE A 17 3.82 1.53 19.14
N ALA A 18 4.38 0.66 18.31
CA ALA A 18 4.38 0.81 16.85
C ALA A 18 4.04 -0.50 16.15
N ALA A 19 3.38 -0.40 15.00
CA ALA A 19 3.05 -1.54 14.16
C ALA A 19 3.67 -1.43 12.77
N GLY A 20 4.10 -2.57 12.25
CA GLY A 20 4.54 -2.75 10.87
C GLY A 20 3.66 -3.79 10.17
N ILE A 21 3.19 -3.48 8.97
CA ILE A 21 2.35 -4.36 8.17
C ILE A 21 3.04 -4.60 6.83
N ASP A 22 3.25 -5.86 6.50
CA ASP A 22 3.69 -6.30 5.17
C ASP A 22 2.49 -6.89 4.43
N VAL A 23 1.99 -6.17 3.42
CA VAL A 23 0.74 -6.47 2.73
C VAL A 23 0.98 -7.30 1.48
N ALA A 24 0.35 -8.49 1.44
CA ALA A 24 0.25 -9.32 0.25
C ALA A 24 -1.20 -9.36 -0.27
N LYS A 25 -1.43 -10.16 -1.33
CA LYS A 25 -2.72 -10.24 -2.02
C LYS A 25 -3.86 -10.75 -1.14
N GLU A 26 -3.62 -11.83 -0.40
CA GLU A 26 -4.67 -12.58 0.31
C GLU A 26 -4.61 -12.36 1.83
N SER A 27 -3.49 -11.86 2.32
CA SER A 27 -3.24 -11.62 3.73
C SER A 27 -2.12 -10.60 3.92
N ALA A 28 -1.97 -10.12 5.15
CA ALA A 28 -0.81 -9.35 5.57
C ALA A 28 -0.20 -9.94 6.83
N VAL A 29 1.12 -9.82 6.97
CA VAL A 29 1.81 -10.09 8.24
C VAL A 29 1.86 -8.78 9.01
N VAL A 30 1.38 -8.81 10.24
CA VAL A 30 1.34 -7.66 11.14
C VAL A 30 2.30 -7.94 12.29
N CYS A 31 3.18 -6.99 12.57
CA CYS A 31 4.02 -7.00 13.75
C CYS A 31 3.73 -5.79 14.64
N VAL A 32 3.34 -6.03 15.89
CA VAL A 32 3.18 -4.98 16.91
C VAL A 32 4.35 -5.06 17.88
N ARG A 33 5.04 -3.94 18.08
CA ARG A 33 6.15 -3.81 19.04
C ARG A 33 5.69 -3.07 20.27
N MET A 34 5.84 -3.73 21.41
CA MET A 34 5.37 -3.25 22.72
C MET A 34 6.56 -2.93 23.62
N PRO A 35 6.42 -1.97 24.56
CA PRO A 35 7.42 -1.72 25.58
C PRO A 35 7.66 -2.96 26.45
N PRO A 36 8.81 -3.02 27.15
CA PRO A 36 9.08 -4.12 28.06
C PRO A 36 7.99 -4.18 29.14
N ALA A 37 7.43 -5.37 29.36
CA ALA A 37 6.56 -5.58 30.51
C ALA A 37 7.32 -5.31 31.82
N ALA A 38 6.61 -4.96 32.89
CA ALA A 38 7.20 -4.67 34.20
C ALA A 38 8.21 -5.76 34.61
N GLY A 39 9.45 -5.35 34.91
CA GLY A 39 10.53 -6.24 35.30
C GLY A 39 11.30 -6.92 34.15
N LYS A 40 10.91 -6.71 32.89
CA LYS A 40 11.67 -7.18 31.72
C LYS A 40 12.57 -6.07 31.15
N LYS A 41 13.74 -6.46 30.67
CA LYS A 41 14.69 -5.53 30.01
C LYS A 41 14.47 -5.37 28.51
N HIS A 42 13.68 -6.24 27.89
CA HIS A 42 13.54 -6.30 26.44
C HIS A 42 12.09 -6.09 26.01
N ARG A 43 11.94 -5.35 24.91
CA ARG A 43 10.67 -5.14 24.19
C ARG A 43 10.19 -6.44 23.58
N THR A 44 8.87 -6.59 23.44
CA THR A 44 8.25 -7.77 22.82
C THR A 44 7.69 -7.42 21.45
N SER A 45 7.58 -8.42 20.58
CA SER A 45 6.98 -8.29 19.25
C SER A 45 5.93 -9.37 19.09
N HIS A 46 4.69 -8.98 18.78
CA HIS A 46 3.61 -9.90 18.45
C HIS A 46 3.48 -9.94 16.94
N LEU A 47 3.58 -11.14 16.36
CA LEU A 47 3.39 -11.35 14.93
C LEU A 47 2.10 -12.13 14.71
N GLN A 48 1.28 -11.65 13.78
CA GLN A 48 0.08 -12.36 13.33
C GLN A 48 -0.13 -12.19 11.83
N THR A 49 -0.72 -13.20 11.20
CA THR A 49 -1.15 -13.12 9.80
C THR A 49 -2.64 -12.84 9.77
N VAL A 50 -3.03 -11.76 9.10
CA VAL A 50 -4.42 -11.30 9.03
C VAL A 50 -4.91 -11.44 7.58
N PRO A 51 -6.06 -12.09 7.32
CA PRO A 51 -6.65 -12.16 5.99
C PRO A 51 -6.97 -10.76 5.43
N ALA A 52 -6.85 -10.58 4.11
CA ALA A 52 -7.17 -9.33 3.42
C ALA A 52 -8.69 -9.15 3.21
N THR A 53 -9.47 -9.27 4.30
CA THR A 53 -10.93 -9.06 4.30
C THR A 53 -11.29 -7.91 5.22
N VAL A 54 -12.29 -7.11 4.85
CA VAL A 54 -12.71 -5.94 5.64
C VAL A 54 -13.04 -6.30 7.10
N PRO A 55 -13.75 -7.40 7.41
CA PRO A 55 -13.99 -7.80 8.80
C PRO A 55 -12.72 -8.07 9.59
N ALA A 56 -11.78 -8.86 9.04
CA ALA A 56 -10.53 -9.21 9.72
C ALA A 56 -9.62 -7.98 9.92
N ILE A 57 -9.60 -7.06 8.94
CA ILE A 57 -8.86 -5.79 9.08
C ILE A 57 -9.53 -4.90 10.13
N GLY A 58 -10.86 -4.92 10.25
CA GLY A 58 -11.61 -4.19 11.28
C GLY A 58 -11.34 -4.72 12.69
N GLU A 59 -11.30 -6.05 12.87
CA GLU A 59 -10.89 -6.69 14.12
C GLU A 59 -9.46 -6.29 14.50
N LEU A 60 -8.53 -6.36 13.55
CA LEU A 60 -7.17 -5.86 13.75
C LEU A 60 -7.15 -4.38 14.16
N ALA A 61 -7.95 -3.53 13.52
CA ALA A 61 -8.01 -2.10 13.85
C ALA A 61 -8.42 -1.88 15.31
N ALA A 62 -9.41 -2.64 15.79
CA ALA A 62 -9.84 -2.60 17.19
C ALA A 62 -8.72 -3.07 18.14
N GLU A 63 -8.02 -4.15 17.80
CA GLU A 63 -6.87 -4.65 18.58
C GLU A 63 -5.74 -3.61 18.67
N LEU A 64 -5.35 -3.02 17.55
CA LEU A 64 -4.27 -2.01 17.51
C LEU A 64 -4.65 -0.75 18.30
N THR A 65 -5.92 -0.35 18.22
CA THR A 65 -6.45 0.79 18.99
C THR A 65 -6.43 0.49 20.49
N ALA A 66 -6.91 -0.69 20.89
CA ALA A 66 -6.90 -1.13 22.29
C ALA A 66 -5.48 -1.28 22.86
N ALA A 67 -4.53 -1.67 22.03
CA ALA A 67 -3.12 -1.75 22.39
C ALA A 67 -2.42 -0.39 22.46
N GLY A 68 -3.07 0.72 22.07
CA GLY A 68 -2.49 2.05 22.10
C GLY A 68 -1.39 2.27 21.05
N VAL A 69 -1.50 1.61 19.89
CA VAL A 69 -0.53 1.77 18.80
C VAL A 69 -0.52 3.22 18.30
N GLN A 70 0.65 3.85 18.33
CA GLN A 70 0.80 5.27 18.01
C GLN A 70 1.08 5.53 16.53
N MET A 71 1.62 4.55 15.82
CA MET A 71 1.89 4.63 14.39
C MET A 71 1.88 3.25 13.75
N VAL A 72 1.17 3.13 12.63
CA VAL A 72 1.14 1.95 11.77
C VAL A 72 1.83 2.27 10.45
N SER A 73 2.92 1.58 10.14
CA SER A 73 3.55 1.67 8.83
C SER A 73 3.21 0.44 8.00
N MET A 74 2.75 0.64 6.76
CA MET A 74 2.51 -0.45 5.82
C MET A 74 3.45 -0.38 4.63
N GLU A 75 4.06 -1.51 4.30
CA GLU A 75 4.72 -1.72 3.02
C GLU A 75 3.79 -2.53 2.11
N ALA A 76 3.73 -2.14 0.84
CA ALA A 76 3.08 -2.94 -0.18
C ALA A 76 3.77 -2.76 -1.54
N THR A 77 3.82 -3.84 -2.30
CA THR A 77 4.40 -3.89 -3.66
C THR A 77 3.37 -3.65 -4.76
N SER A 78 2.08 -3.59 -4.43
CA SER A 78 0.95 -3.40 -5.35
C SER A 78 -0.20 -2.64 -4.67
N ASP A 79 -1.34 -2.45 -5.34
CA ASP A 79 -2.47 -1.66 -4.82
C ASP A 79 -3.25 -2.30 -3.66
N TYR A 80 -2.88 -3.50 -3.17
CA TYR A 80 -3.60 -4.17 -2.07
C TYR A 80 -3.60 -3.39 -0.76
N TRP A 81 -2.64 -2.48 -0.52
CA TRP A 81 -2.60 -1.64 0.67
C TRP A 81 -3.83 -0.73 0.84
N ARG A 82 -4.55 -0.42 -0.24
CA ARG A 82 -5.61 0.59 -0.22
C ARG A 82 -6.73 0.26 0.75
N VAL A 83 -7.13 -1.03 0.82
CA VAL A 83 -8.18 -1.47 1.75
C VAL A 83 -7.70 -1.43 3.21
N TRP A 84 -6.46 -1.84 3.46
CA TRP A 84 -5.84 -1.77 4.79
C TRP A 84 -5.75 -0.33 5.28
N PHE A 85 -5.26 0.57 4.42
CA PHE A 85 -5.12 1.98 4.74
C PHE A 85 -6.47 2.61 5.05
N ALA A 86 -7.48 2.39 4.21
CA ALA A 86 -8.80 2.97 4.41
C ALA A 86 -9.44 2.52 5.73
N VAL A 87 -9.45 1.21 6.02
CA VAL A 87 -10.10 0.67 7.22
C VAL A 87 -9.37 1.11 8.50
N LEU A 88 -8.04 1.09 8.51
CA LEU A 88 -7.26 1.50 9.67
C LEU A 88 -7.34 3.01 9.92
N GLU A 89 -7.32 3.82 8.85
CA GLU A 89 -7.50 5.28 8.93
C GLU A 89 -8.91 5.64 9.42
N GLU A 90 -9.94 4.95 8.95
CA GLU A 90 -11.33 5.14 9.40
C GLU A 90 -11.51 4.77 10.89
N ALA A 91 -10.75 3.79 11.38
CA ALA A 91 -10.70 3.46 12.80
C ALA A 91 -9.95 4.49 13.67
N GLY A 92 -9.41 5.56 13.07
CA GLY A 92 -8.71 6.64 13.78
C GLY A 92 -7.24 6.36 14.09
N LEU A 93 -6.66 5.30 13.52
CA LEU A 93 -5.23 5.01 13.68
C LEU A 93 -4.39 5.98 12.83
N ALA A 94 -3.21 6.32 13.34
CA ALA A 94 -2.21 7.02 12.55
C ALA A 94 -1.51 6.01 11.62
N VAL A 95 -1.78 6.13 10.32
CA VAL A 95 -1.31 5.18 9.30
C VAL A 95 -0.43 5.88 8.27
N GLN A 96 0.70 5.25 7.93
CA GLN A 96 1.56 5.70 6.84
C GLN A 96 1.89 4.57 5.87
N LEU A 97 1.88 4.91 4.58
CA LEU A 97 2.34 4.01 3.51
C LEU A 97 3.83 4.26 3.28
N VAL A 98 4.66 3.22 3.31
CA VAL A 98 6.11 3.34 3.13
C VAL A 98 6.57 2.67 1.85
N ASN A 99 7.58 3.25 1.21
CA ASN A 99 8.15 2.67 0.01
C ASN A 99 9.06 1.49 0.38
N SER A 100 8.80 0.34 -0.24
CA SER A 100 9.59 -0.89 -0.10
C SER A 100 11.10 -0.70 -0.28
N SER A 101 11.55 0.22 -1.12
CA SER A 101 12.99 0.48 -1.31
C SER A 101 13.63 1.13 -0.10
N GLN A 102 12.90 1.94 0.66
CA GLN A 102 13.44 2.61 1.85
C GLN A 102 13.72 1.61 2.96
N ALA A 103 12.76 0.72 3.25
CA ALA A 103 12.93 -0.29 4.28
C ALA A 103 14.04 -1.29 3.92
N ARG A 104 14.16 -1.67 2.64
CA ARG A 104 15.15 -2.65 2.17
C ARG A 104 16.59 -2.14 2.16
N ASN A 105 16.80 -0.85 1.94
CA ASN A 105 18.14 -0.27 1.80
C ASN A 105 18.79 0.13 3.14
N LEU A 106 18.06 0.01 4.25
CA LEU A 106 18.59 0.35 5.56
C LEU A 106 19.48 -0.77 6.12
N PRO A 107 20.69 -0.44 6.61
CA PRO A 107 21.62 -1.43 7.16
C PRO A 107 21.03 -2.11 8.40
N GLY A 108 21.34 -3.39 8.57
CA GLY A 108 20.87 -4.17 9.73
C GLY A 108 19.53 -4.88 9.53
N ARG A 109 18.94 -4.84 8.32
CA ARG A 109 17.79 -5.69 7.97
C ARG A 109 18.17 -7.17 8.17
N PRO A 110 17.39 -7.95 8.94
CA PRO A 110 17.59 -9.39 9.04
C PRO A 110 17.56 -10.05 7.66
N LYS A 111 18.46 -11.01 7.43
CA LYS A 111 18.65 -11.64 6.10
C LYS A 111 17.52 -12.60 5.71
N THR A 112 16.52 -12.77 6.56
CA THR A 112 15.38 -13.68 6.37
C THR A 112 14.13 -12.89 6.00
N ASP A 113 13.58 -13.16 4.83
CA ASP A 113 12.34 -12.55 4.31
C ASP A 113 11.12 -12.74 5.25
N LYS A 114 11.20 -13.65 6.22
CA LYS A 114 10.15 -13.95 7.20
C LYS A 114 9.94 -12.88 8.27
N GLU A 115 10.65 -11.75 8.23
CA GLU A 115 10.62 -10.73 9.28
C GLU A 115 10.35 -9.30 8.77
N ASP A 116 9.82 -9.13 7.56
CA ASP A 116 9.65 -7.78 6.99
C ASP A 116 8.70 -6.91 7.81
N ALA A 117 7.55 -7.43 8.25
CA ALA A 117 6.66 -6.72 9.17
C ALA A 117 7.35 -6.29 10.48
N ARG A 118 8.22 -7.16 11.03
CA ARG A 118 8.99 -6.88 12.26
C ARG A 118 10.04 -5.79 12.03
N TRP A 119 10.70 -5.83 10.89
CA TRP A 119 11.66 -4.82 10.46
C TRP A 119 10.98 -3.45 10.28
N ILE A 120 9.84 -3.42 9.59
CA ILE A 120 9.01 -2.21 9.42
C ILE A 120 8.60 -1.65 10.78
N ALA A 121 8.11 -2.50 11.69
CA ALA A 121 7.70 -2.06 13.03
C ALA A 121 8.89 -1.44 13.80
N ARG A 122 10.08 -2.02 13.69
CA ARG A 122 11.31 -1.50 14.31
C ARG A 122 11.71 -0.14 13.74
N LEU A 123 11.67 0.01 12.42
CA LEU A 123 11.97 1.30 11.80
C LEU A 123 10.91 2.36 12.12
N THR A 124 9.66 1.93 12.30
CA THR A 124 8.55 2.79 12.71
C THR A 124 8.78 3.34 14.11
N GLU A 125 9.05 2.51 15.12
CA GLU A 125 9.31 2.99 16.51
C GLU A 125 10.46 4.00 16.59
N MET A 126 11.47 3.86 15.73
CA MET A 126 12.61 4.79 15.64
C MET A 126 12.32 6.03 14.78
N GLY A 127 11.17 6.10 14.10
CA GLY A 127 10.82 7.22 13.22
C GLY A 127 11.67 7.33 11.95
N MET A 128 12.31 6.24 11.52
CA MET A 128 13.26 6.23 10.40
C MET A 128 12.60 6.10 9.02
N LEU A 129 11.29 5.85 8.97
CA LEU A 129 10.55 5.69 7.71
C LEU A 129 9.97 7.03 7.25
N ARG A 130 10.09 7.31 5.95
CA ARG A 130 9.43 8.46 5.33
C ARG A 130 8.10 8.00 4.71
N SER A 131 7.01 8.63 5.13
CA SER A 131 5.70 8.37 4.53
C SER A 131 5.70 8.74 3.05
N SER A 132 5.11 7.86 2.25
CA SER A 132 4.63 8.16 0.91
C SER A 132 3.37 9.02 1.01
N PHE A 133 3.13 9.85 0.00
CA PHE A 133 1.93 10.66 -0.04
C PHE A 133 0.71 9.80 -0.38
N VAL A 134 -0.24 9.73 0.54
CA VAL A 134 -1.58 9.17 0.32
C VAL A 134 -2.56 10.34 0.33
N PRO A 135 -3.29 10.60 -0.78
CA PRO A 135 -4.25 11.70 -0.81
C PRO A 135 -5.35 11.52 0.24
N PRO A 136 -6.01 12.61 0.68
CA PRO A 136 -7.17 12.52 1.56
C PRO A 136 -8.31 11.66 0.98
N PRO A 137 -9.19 11.10 1.83
CA PRO A 137 -10.25 10.18 1.41
C PRO A 137 -11.10 10.69 0.23
N GLU A 138 -11.51 11.96 0.29
CA GLU A 138 -12.33 12.61 -0.75
C GLU A 138 -11.62 12.63 -2.11
N ILE A 139 -10.32 12.96 -2.11
CA ILE A 139 -9.50 12.98 -3.32
C ILE A 139 -9.26 11.55 -3.84
N ARG A 140 -9.08 10.55 -2.95
CA ARG A 140 -8.96 9.15 -3.37
C ARG A 140 -10.23 8.66 -4.05
N ALA A 141 -11.41 9.00 -3.52
CA ALA A 141 -12.69 8.66 -4.12
C ALA A 141 -12.83 9.25 -5.53
N LEU A 142 -12.55 10.56 -5.69
CA LEU A 142 -12.57 11.22 -7.01
C LEU A 142 -11.60 10.59 -8.01
N ARG A 143 -10.41 10.18 -7.56
CA ARG A 143 -9.42 9.52 -8.43
C ARG A 143 -9.87 8.14 -8.92
N VAL A 144 -10.69 7.43 -8.16
CA VAL A 144 -11.27 6.15 -8.61
C VAL A 144 -12.21 6.39 -9.79
N TYR A 145 -13.12 7.37 -9.68
CA TYR A 145 -14.06 7.70 -10.75
C TYR A 145 -13.36 8.19 -12.01
N THR A 146 -12.40 9.12 -11.88
CA THR A 146 -11.70 9.69 -13.04
C THR A 146 -10.84 8.65 -13.77
N ARG A 147 -10.17 7.76 -13.02
CA ARG A 147 -9.45 6.61 -13.62
C ARG A 147 -10.41 5.69 -14.36
N HIS A 148 -11.56 5.38 -13.77
CA HIS A 148 -12.56 4.52 -14.41
C HIS A 148 -13.09 5.12 -15.72
N ILE A 149 -13.38 6.43 -15.76
CA ILE A 149 -13.80 7.14 -16.98
C ILE A 149 -12.72 7.03 -18.07
N PHE A 150 -11.45 7.23 -17.69
CA PHE A 150 -10.33 7.11 -18.62
C PHE A 150 -10.22 5.69 -19.17
N ASP A 151 -10.31 4.66 -18.30
CA ASP A 151 -10.23 3.25 -18.69
C ASP A 151 -11.37 2.89 -19.67
N LEU A 152 -12.62 3.28 -19.36
CA LEU A 152 -13.77 3.05 -20.24
C LEU A 152 -13.62 3.74 -21.60
N THR A 153 -13.06 4.96 -21.62
CA THR A 153 -12.82 5.70 -22.87
C THR A 153 -11.75 5.03 -23.72
N ALA A 154 -10.68 4.54 -23.08
CA ALA A 154 -9.63 3.78 -23.74
C ALA A 154 -10.16 2.46 -24.29
N ASP A 155 -10.99 1.75 -23.52
CA ASP A 155 -11.59 0.48 -23.93
C ASP A 155 -12.60 0.67 -25.07
N ARG A 156 -13.45 1.71 -25.02
CA ARG A 156 -14.32 2.12 -26.15
C ARG A 156 -13.51 2.22 -27.44
N THR A 157 -12.39 2.94 -27.40
CA THR A 157 -11.48 3.12 -28.56
C THR A 157 -10.89 1.78 -29.02
N ARG A 158 -10.45 0.92 -28.10
CA ARG A 158 -9.91 -0.41 -28.44
C ARG A 158 -10.96 -1.31 -29.10
N TYR A 159 -12.19 -1.33 -28.58
CA TYR A 159 -13.28 -2.12 -29.15
C TYR A 159 -13.66 -1.62 -30.55
N TRP A 160 -13.67 -0.31 -30.76
CA TRP A 160 -13.89 0.27 -32.07
C TRP A 160 -12.85 -0.17 -33.10
N GLN A 161 -11.56 -0.03 -32.79
CA GLN A 161 -10.47 -0.46 -33.68
C GLN A 161 -10.52 -1.97 -33.98
N ARG A 162 -10.96 -2.79 -33.02
CA ARG A 162 -11.17 -4.23 -33.24
C ARG A 162 -12.34 -4.48 -34.19
N LEU A 163 -13.45 -3.78 -34.04
CA LEU A 163 -14.62 -3.89 -34.91
C LEU A 163 -14.28 -3.49 -36.35
N GLU A 164 -13.60 -2.35 -36.53
CA GLU A 164 -13.14 -1.87 -37.84
C GLU A 164 -12.27 -2.92 -38.55
N LYS A 165 -11.28 -3.48 -37.84
CA LYS A 165 -10.42 -4.55 -38.39
C LYS A 165 -11.19 -5.83 -38.74
N LEU A 166 -12.19 -6.20 -37.94
CA LEU A 166 -13.03 -7.37 -38.21
C LEU A 166 -13.88 -7.16 -39.47
N LEU A 167 -14.49 -5.99 -39.61
CA LEU A 167 -15.29 -5.64 -40.79
C LEU A 167 -14.43 -5.61 -42.05
N LEU A 168 -13.27 -4.95 -42.02
CA LEU A 168 -12.33 -4.95 -43.14
C LEU A 168 -11.88 -6.36 -43.55
N ARG A 169 -11.65 -7.24 -42.57
CA ARG A 169 -11.27 -8.64 -42.86
C ARG A 169 -12.42 -9.44 -43.47
N HIS A 170 -13.65 -9.20 -43.04
CA HIS A 170 -14.83 -9.91 -43.54
C HIS A 170 -15.29 -9.39 -44.91
N GLU A 171 -15.20 -8.09 -45.17
CA GLU A 171 -15.41 -7.51 -46.50
C GLU A 171 -14.41 -8.06 -47.52
N ALA A 172 -13.13 -8.17 -47.15
CA ALA A 172 -12.12 -8.81 -47.99
C ALA A 172 -12.40 -10.30 -48.28
N LEU A 173 -13.25 -10.97 -47.47
CA LEU A 173 -13.68 -12.35 -47.68
C LEU A 173 -14.96 -12.48 -48.51
N LEU A 174 -15.84 -11.46 -48.50
CA LEU A 174 -17.14 -11.48 -49.18
C LEU A 174 -17.18 -10.71 -50.51
N LEU A 175 -16.26 -9.79 -50.75
CA LEU A 175 -16.15 -9.00 -51.98
C LEU A 175 -14.77 -9.20 -52.61
N PRO A 176 -14.55 -10.31 -53.35
CA PRO A 176 -13.32 -10.48 -54.11
C PRO A 176 -13.16 -9.45 -55.24
N ASP A 177 -14.28 -8.90 -55.74
CA ASP A 177 -14.31 -7.97 -56.88
C ASP A 177 -14.81 -6.57 -56.48
N GLY A 178 -13.92 -5.72 -55.94
CA GLY A 178 -13.92 -4.27 -56.18
C GLY A 178 -15.08 -3.39 -55.68
N GLY A 179 -15.95 -3.85 -54.77
CA GLY A 179 -17.00 -3.02 -54.18
C GLY A 179 -16.49 -1.89 -53.26
N GLU A 180 -17.15 -0.74 -53.29
CA GLU A 180 -16.75 0.49 -52.57
C GLU A 180 -16.82 0.33 -51.04
N ARG A 181 -15.80 0.83 -50.31
CA ARG A 181 -15.65 0.64 -48.85
C ARG A 181 -16.64 1.52 -48.06
N PRO A 182 -17.33 1.01 -47.03
CA PRO A 182 -18.12 1.85 -46.13
C PRO A 182 -17.22 2.71 -45.23
N SER A 183 -17.49 4.01 -45.19
CA SER A 183 -16.82 4.95 -44.29
C SER A 183 -17.37 4.80 -42.87
N ILE A 184 -16.63 4.15 -41.98
CA ILE A 184 -17.01 4.06 -40.55
C ILE A 184 -16.28 5.18 -39.80
N SER A 185 -17.01 6.23 -39.42
CA SER A 185 -16.47 7.33 -38.61
C SER A 185 -16.67 7.08 -37.12
N LEU A 186 -15.66 7.43 -36.32
CA LEU A 186 -15.75 7.39 -34.86
C LEU A 186 -16.84 8.38 -34.38
N PRO A 187 -17.78 7.96 -33.52
CA PRO A 187 -18.52 8.93 -32.72
C PRO A 187 -17.55 9.60 -31.73
N SER A 188 -17.70 10.91 -31.56
CA SER A 188 -16.91 11.74 -30.64
C SER A 188 -16.88 11.17 -29.22
#